data_AF-A0AAU7PSN4-F1
#
_entry.id   AF-A0AAU7PSN4-F1
#
_cell.length_a   1.000
_cell.length_b   1.000
_cell.length_c   1.000
_cell.angle_alpha   90.00
_cell.angle_beta   90.00
_cell.angle_gamma   90.00
#
_symmetry.space_group_name_H-M   'P 1'
#
loop_
_entity.id
_entity.type
_entity.pdbx_description
1 polymer ?
#
loop_
_entity_poly.entity_id
_entity_poly.type
_entity_poly.pdbx_seq_one_letter_code
_entity_poly.pdbx_strand_id
1 'polypeptide(L)'
;MVHSNTDILSDVIKAARAKSGLTVEELAEKVDITERYVYRIENENKKPSFDVLLRLVRVLAISPDLIFYPEKPSKESEIENLTRMLLSCDDRSMEIIKATIKAALDSQPKE
;
A
#
# COMPACT_ATOMS: atom_id res chain seq x y z
N MET A 1 3.04 -2.80 -22.25
CA MET A 1 1.68 -3.35 -22.05
C MET A 1 1.07 -2.55 -20.91
N VAL A 2 -0.04 -1.84 -21.14
CA VAL A 2 -0.66 -1.00 -20.11
C VAL A 2 -1.42 -1.92 -19.16
N HIS A 3 -0.88 -2.18 -17.97
CA HIS A 3 -1.62 -2.92 -16.94
C HIS A 3 -2.81 -2.05 -16.50
N SER A 4 -4.01 -2.60 -16.59
CA SER A 4 -5.21 -1.91 -16.11
C SER A 4 -5.20 -1.92 -14.58
N ASN A 5 -5.82 -0.91 -13.93
CA ASN A 5 -5.87 -0.83 -12.46
C ASN A 5 -6.47 -2.08 -11.79
N THR A 6 -7.22 -2.91 -12.53
CA THR A 6 -7.79 -4.15 -12.00
C THR A 6 -6.76 -5.28 -11.96
N ASP A 7 -5.81 -5.29 -12.90
CA ASP A 7 -4.74 -6.29 -12.94
C ASP A 7 -3.84 -6.17 -11.69
N ILE A 8 -3.57 -4.92 -11.26
CA ILE A 8 -2.78 -4.61 -10.06
C ILE A 8 -3.43 -5.19 -8.80
N LEU A 9 -4.75 -5.00 -8.64
CA LEU A 9 -5.47 -5.51 -7.48
C LEU A 9 -5.42 -7.05 -7.42
N SER A 10 -5.68 -7.71 -8.56
CA SER A 10 -5.63 -9.18 -8.69
C SER A 10 -4.26 -9.72 -8.29
N ASP A 11 -3.20 -9.14 -8.84
CA ASP A 11 -1.81 -9.53 -8.59
C ASP A 11 -1.40 -9.32 -7.12
N VAL A 12 -1.78 -8.17 -6.53
CA VAL A 12 -1.46 -7.86 -5.13
C VAL A 12 -2.14 -8.83 -4.16
N ILE A 13 -3.44 -9.13 -4.37
CA ILE A 13 -4.18 -10.07 -3.52
C ILE A 13 -3.57 -11.47 -3.64
N LYS A 14 -3.32 -11.93 -4.86
CA LYS A 14 -2.74 -13.26 -5.12
C LYS A 14 -1.34 -13.40 -4.51
N ALA A 15 -0.50 -12.39 -4.68
CA ALA A 15 0.85 -12.37 -4.12
C ALA A 15 0.83 -12.35 -2.58
N ALA A 16 -0.05 -11.54 -1.97
CA ALA A 16 -0.18 -11.46 -0.52
C ALA A 16 -0.70 -12.78 0.06
N ARG A 17 -1.71 -13.42 -0.56
CA ARG A 17 -2.19 -14.75 -0.16
C ARG A 17 -1.07 -15.77 -0.17
N ALA A 18 -0.33 -15.85 -1.28
CA ALA A 18 0.80 -16.78 -1.41
C ALA A 18 1.90 -16.52 -0.37
N LYS A 19 2.22 -15.25 -0.09
CA LYS A 19 3.18 -14.85 0.96
C LYS A 19 2.72 -15.23 2.36
N SER A 20 1.42 -15.17 2.63
CA SER A 20 0.81 -15.62 3.89
C SER A 20 0.69 -17.14 4.02
N GLY A 21 1.05 -17.91 2.98
CA GLY A 21 0.98 -19.38 2.99
C GLY A 21 -0.44 -19.94 2.94
N LEU A 22 -1.44 -19.12 2.58
CA LEU A 22 -2.85 -19.53 2.57
C LEU A 22 -3.25 -20.16 1.23
N THR A 23 -4.04 -21.21 1.29
CA THR A 23 -4.75 -21.72 0.12
C THR A 23 -5.92 -20.78 -0.25
N VAL A 24 -6.51 -20.99 -1.44
CA VAL A 24 -7.68 -20.20 -1.88
C VAL A 24 -8.87 -20.49 -0.96
N GLU A 25 -9.00 -21.74 -0.54
CA GLU A 25 -9.99 -22.26 0.41
C GLU A 25 -9.86 -21.59 1.78
N GLU A 26 -8.65 -21.57 2.35
CA GLU A 26 -8.40 -20.95 3.66
C GLU A 26 -8.63 -19.44 3.64
N LEU A 27 -8.28 -18.76 2.54
CA LEU A 27 -8.56 -17.33 2.41
C LEU A 27 -10.07 -17.07 2.29
N ALA A 28 -10.76 -17.88 1.50
CA ALA A 28 -12.21 -17.77 1.31
C ALA A 28 -12.96 -17.92 2.64
N GLU A 29 -12.57 -18.90 3.46
CA GLU A 29 -13.12 -19.09 4.81
C GLU A 29 -12.85 -17.88 5.71
N LYS A 30 -11.60 -17.38 5.77
CA LYS A 30 -11.23 -16.23 6.61
C LYS A 30 -11.93 -14.94 6.23
N VAL A 31 -12.21 -14.76 4.94
CA VAL A 31 -12.86 -13.57 4.39
C VAL A 31 -14.37 -13.76 4.33
N ASP A 32 -14.91 -14.94 4.64
CA ASP A 32 -16.33 -15.28 4.57
C ASP A 32 -16.93 -15.00 3.18
N ILE A 33 -16.31 -15.62 2.16
CA ILE A 33 -16.74 -15.65 0.76
C ILE A 33 -16.47 -17.04 0.15
N THR A 34 -16.93 -17.28 -1.08
CA THR A 34 -16.66 -18.56 -1.75
C THR A 34 -15.25 -18.63 -2.34
N GLU A 35 -14.68 -19.82 -2.37
CA GLU A 35 -13.43 -20.14 -3.08
C GLU A 35 -13.44 -19.63 -4.52
N ARG A 36 -14.56 -19.89 -5.22
CA ARG A 36 -14.77 -19.42 -6.59
C ARG A 36 -14.68 -17.90 -6.66
N TYR A 37 -15.18 -17.18 -5.67
CA TYR A 37 -15.09 -15.72 -5.69
C TYR A 37 -13.66 -15.22 -5.49
N VAL A 38 -12.90 -15.80 -4.56
CA VAL A 38 -11.45 -15.53 -4.41
C VAL A 38 -10.71 -15.81 -5.72
N TYR A 39 -10.94 -16.96 -6.33
CA TYR A 39 -10.29 -17.33 -7.60
C TYR A 39 -10.54 -16.28 -8.70
N ARG A 40 -11.78 -15.80 -8.82
CA ARG A 40 -12.14 -14.78 -9.83
C ARG A 40 -11.50 -13.42 -9.51
N ILE A 41 -11.36 -13.08 -8.25
CA ILE A 41 -10.65 -11.86 -7.82
C ILE A 41 -9.18 -11.96 -8.23
N GLU A 42 -8.53 -13.10 -8.01
CA GLU A 42 -7.11 -13.29 -8.28
C GLU A 42 -6.74 -13.52 -9.75
N ASN A 43 -7.67 -14.03 -10.57
CA ASN A 43 -7.34 -14.53 -11.92
C ASN A 43 -8.26 -14.01 -13.03
N GLU A 44 -9.45 -13.49 -12.72
CA GLU A 44 -10.43 -13.02 -13.73
C GLU A 44 -10.71 -11.51 -13.61
N ASN A 45 -9.87 -10.75 -12.90
CA ASN A 45 -10.06 -9.32 -12.70
C ASN A 45 -11.44 -8.97 -12.11
N LYS A 46 -12.00 -9.86 -11.28
CA LYS A 46 -13.27 -9.61 -10.62
C LYS A 46 -13.06 -8.59 -9.50
N LYS A 47 -13.67 -7.41 -9.64
CA LYS A 47 -13.67 -6.41 -8.58
C LYS A 47 -14.49 -6.89 -7.37
N PRO A 48 -13.90 -6.97 -6.17
CA PRO A 48 -14.64 -7.23 -4.94
C PRO A 48 -15.54 -6.04 -4.58
N SER A 49 -16.55 -6.25 -3.73
CA SER A 49 -17.20 -5.14 -3.04
C SER A 49 -16.20 -4.47 -2.09
N PHE A 50 -16.47 -3.23 -1.68
CA PHE A 50 -15.62 -2.52 -0.73
C PHE A 50 -15.46 -3.29 0.60
N ASP A 51 -16.54 -3.90 1.09
CA ASP A 51 -16.53 -4.69 2.31
C ASP A 51 -15.63 -5.94 2.20
N VAL A 52 -15.71 -6.65 1.07
CA VAL A 52 -14.84 -7.81 0.80
C VAL A 52 -13.38 -7.36 0.65
N LEU A 53 -13.14 -6.23 -0.02
CA LEU A 53 -11.80 -5.65 -0.13
C LEU A 53 -11.21 -5.31 1.24
N LEU A 54 -11.99 -4.70 2.13
CA LEU A 54 -11.55 -4.34 3.48
C LEU A 54 -11.16 -5.60 4.29
N ARG A 55 -11.96 -6.67 4.20
CA ARG A 55 -11.64 -7.95 4.83
C ARG A 55 -10.36 -8.57 4.27
N LEU A 56 -10.21 -8.60 2.94
CA LEU A 56 -9.01 -9.12 2.26
C LEU A 56 -7.74 -8.37 2.70
N VAL A 57 -7.77 -7.04 2.66
CA VAL A 57 -6.62 -6.19 3.03
C VAL A 57 -6.19 -6.45 4.48
N ARG A 58 -7.15 -6.62 5.40
CA ARG A 58 -6.87 -6.91 6.81
C ARG A 58 -6.33 -8.32 7.04
N VAL A 59 -6.97 -9.34 6.46
CA VAL A 59 -6.57 -10.75 6.61
C VAL A 59 -5.18 -10.99 6.04
N LEU A 60 -4.86 -10.35 4.91
CA LEU A 60 -3.60 -10.52 4.20
C LEU A 60 -2.52 -9.50 4.60
N ALA A 61 -2.82 -8.59 5.54
CA ALA A 61 -1.94 -7.51 5.97
C ALA A 61 -1.34 -6.70 4.79
N ILE A 62 -2.19 -6.40 3.80
CA ILE A 62 -1.78 -5.65 2.61
C ILE A 62 -1.68 -4.16 2.96
N SER A 63 -0.58 -3.51 2.57
CA SER A 63 -0.53 -2.04 2.60
C SER A 63 -1.49 -1.49 1.53
N PRO A 64 -2.43 -0.58 1.87
CA PRO A 64 -3.33 0.04 0.90
C PRO A 64 -2.61 0.70 -0.27
N ASP A 65 -1.39 1.22 -0.02
CA ASP A 65 -0.59 1.89 -1.05
C ASP A 65 -0.25 0.96 -2.22
N LEU A 66 -0.11 -0.35 -1.98
CA LEU A 66 0.15 -1.33 -3.05
C LEU A 66 -1.02 -1.45 -4.03
N ILE A 67 -2.24 -1.11 -3.59
CA ILE A 67 -3.46 -1.20 -4.39
C ILE A 67 -3.80 0.15 -5.01
N PHE A 68 -3.75 1.23 -4.22
CA PHE A 68 -4.25 2.54 -4.61
C PHE A 68 -3.17 3.50 -5.14
N TYR A 69 -1.90 3.25 -4.81
CA TYR A 69 -0.75 4.04 -5.24
C TYR A 69 0.43 3.15 -5.72
N PRO A 70 0.20 2.18 -6.62
CA PRO A 70 1.21 1.22 -7.06
C PRO A 70 2.44 1.86 -7.74
N GLU A 71 2.31 3.09 -8.22
CA GLU A 71 3.38 3.90 -8.78
C GLU A 71 4.35 4.44 -7.72
N LYS A 72 3.95 4.46 -6.44
CA LYS A 72 4.81 4.90 -5.34
C LYS A 72 5.59 3.68 -4.81
N PRO A 73 6.93 3.67 -4.92
CA PRO A 73 7.72 2.53 -4.48
C PRO A 73 7.51 2.30 -2.97
N SER A 74 7.16 1.06 -2.60
CA SER A 74 6.91 0.59 -1.22
C SER A 74 8.16 0.45 -0.34
N LYS A 75 9.23 1.17 -0.67
CA LYS A 75 10.19 1.55 0.37
C LYS A 75 9.44 2.50 1.31
N GLU A 76 9.65 2.41 2.62
CA GLU A 76 9.33 3.54 3.50
C GLU A 76 9.80 4.78 2.76
N SER A 77 8.86 5.61 2.31
CA SER A 77 9.25 6.75 1.50
C SER A 77 10.28 7.51 2.34
N GLU A 78 11.32 8.08 1.73
CA GLU A 78 12.27 8.90 2.50
C GLU A 78 11.52 9.94 3.35
N ILE A 79 10.34 10.38 2.89
CA ILE A 79 9.38 11.19 3.66
C ILE A 79 8.86 10.49 4.92
N GLU A 80 8.46 9.23 4.87
CA GLU A 80 7.99 8.47 6.03
C GLU A 80 9.12 8.25 7.06
N ASN A 81 10.33 7.93 6.58
CA ASN A 81 11.51 7.83 7.43
C ASN A 81 11.82 9.18 8.11
N LEU A 82 11.86 10.26 7.33
CA LEU A 82 12.00 11.63 7.84
C LEU A 82 10.90 11.99 8.85
N THR A 83 9.65 11.58 8.60
CA THR A 83 8.53 11.84 9.52
C THR A 83 8.76 11.18 10.89
N ARG A 84 9.23 9.93 10.92
CA ARG A 84 9.56 9.24 12.18
C ARG A 84 10.72 9.91 12.91
N MET A 85 11.73 10.37 12.18
CA MET A 85 12.84 11.13 12.75
C MET A 85 12.36 12.47 13.34
N LEU A 86 11.48 13.18 12.63
CA LEU A 86 10.89 14.44 13.09
C LEU A 86 10.10 14.30 14.40
N LEU A 87 9.36 13.19 14.58
CA LEU A 87 8.62 12.93 15.82
C LEU A 87 9.52 12.77 17.05
N SER A 88 10.80 12.48 16.86
CA SER A 88 11.78 12.29 17.94
C SER A 88 12.56 13.57 18.26
N CYS A 89 12.31 14.66 17.55
CA CYS A 89 13.04 15.92 17.70
C CYS A 89 12.49 16.77 18.85
N ASP A 90 13.39 17.47 19.54
CA ASP A 90 13.03 18.54 20.47
C ASP A 90 12.75 19.86 19.72
N ASP A 91 12.21 20.86 20.43
CA ASP A 91 11.82 22.15 19.84
C ASP A 91 12.99 22.84 19.12
N ARG A 92 14.19 22.74 19.68
CA ARG A 92 15.40 23.32 19.07
C ARG A 92 15.73 22.64 17.74
N SER A 93 15.72 21.32 17.71
CA SER A 93 16.01 20.54 16.50
C SER A 93 14.96 20.79 15.43
N MET A 94 13.70 20.93 15.82
CA MET A 94 12.61 21.27 14.89
C MET A 94 12.80 22.63 14.22
N GLU A 95 13.25 23.66 14.95
CA GLU A 95 13.53 24.97 14.36
C GLU A 95 14.72 24.94 13.38
N ILE A 96 15.77 24.16 13.68
CA ILE A 96 16.90 23.95 12.77
C ILE A 96 16.42 23.28 11.47
N ILE A 97 15.67 22.18 11.59
CA ILE A 97 15.18 21.44 10.43
C ILE A 97 14.25 22.31 9.58
N LYS A 98 13.36 23.09 10.20
CA LYS A 98 12.48 24.04 9.51
C LYS A 98 13.28 25.08 8.72
N ALA A 99 14.35 25.63 9.30
CA ALA A 99 15.23 26.57 8.60
C ALA A 99 15.93 25.90 7.41
N THR A 100 16.42 24.66 7.56
CA THR A 100 17.05 23.89 6.48
C THR A 100 16.07 23.59 5.34
N ILE A 101 14.84 23.15 5.65
CA ILE A 101 13.81 22.88 4.64
C ILE A 101 13.48 24.16 3.87
N LYS A 102 13.33 25.29 4.57
CA LYS A 102 13.06 26.58 3.93
C LYS A 102 14.18 26.98 2.98
N ALA A 103 15.44 26.87 3.41
CA ALA A 103 16.59 27.16 2.56
C ALA A 103 16.66 26.23 1.33
N ALA A 104 16.34 24.95 1.48
CA ALA A 104 16.30 23.99 0.37
C ALA A 104 15.22 24.36 -0.65
N LEU A 105 14.01 24.74 -0.20
CA LEU A 105 12.92 25.20 -1.07
C LEU A 105 13.30 26.48 -1.83
N ASP A 106 13.89 27.44 -1.14
CA ASP A 106 14.31 28.71 -1.75
C ASP A 106 15.45 28.53 -2.78
N SER A 107 16.22 27.43 -2.68
CA SER A 107 17.32 27.10 -3.60
C SER A 107 16.88 26.42 -4.89
N GLN A 108 15.61 26.03 -5.01
CA GLN A 108 15.11 25.40 -6.23
C GLN A 108 15.10 26.40 -7.39
N PRO A 109 15.38 25.93 -8.63
CA PRO A 109 15.27 26.79 -9.80
C PRO A 109 13.84 27.30 -9.90
N LYS A 110 13.70 28.63 -10.00
CA LYS A 110 12.42 29.26 -10.30
C LYS A 110 12.14 29.04 -11.78
N GLU A 111 11.06 28.34 -12.10
CA GLU A 111 10.50 28.28 -13.46
C GLU A 111 10.14 29.68 -13.97
#